data_AF-A0A2S7NRZ0-F1
#
_entry.id   AF-A0A2S7NRZ0-F1
#
_cell.length_a   1.000
_cell.length_b   1.000
_cell.length_c   1.000
_cell.angle_alpha   90.00
_cell.angle_beta   90.00
_cell.angle_gamma   90.00
#
_symmetry.space_group_name_H-M   'P 1'
#
loop_
_entity.id
_entity.type
_entity.pdbx_description
1 polymer ?
#
loop_
_entity_poly.entity_id
_entity_poly.type
_entity_poly.pdbx_seq_one_letter_code
_entity_poly.pdbx_strand_id
1 'polypeptide(L)'
;MEEAFLEGSKTGSIRSQELGKKTMQAIILDEMLRIDAPRAMVTMKAWSEFLHYAAGRQHREHFKSLEEYIPYRIHDIGKWFWYGLLTFGMAISIPQTELDVWNDRLMHPAWIVLGLQNDIYSWPKERDDAKVHGGDYVVNGVWVLMCEQGISENEALESLRAETKKYVAKYVQTVNDYRYNEGLSAGFRKYMEAMMYTIRTR
;
A
#
# COMPACT_ATOMS: atom_id res chain seq x y z
N MET A 1 9.68 13.09 9.25
CA MET A 1 8.65 12.13 9.71
C MET A 1 9.21 10.71 9.70
N GLU A 2 9.92 10.31 8.64
CA GLU A 2 10.65 9.05 8.50
C GLU A 2 11.63 8.78 9.66
N GLU A 3 12.46 9.77 10.00
CA GLU A 3 13.48 9.65 11.08
C GLU A 3 12.92 9.15 12.41
N ALA A 4 11.68 9.53 12.76
CA ALA A 4 11.06 9.11 14.00
C ALA A 4 10.72 7.61 14.00
N PHE A 5 10.13 7.10 12.92
CA PHE A 5 9.84 5.66 12.82
C PHE A 5 11.11 4.84 12.66
N LEU A 6 12.13 5.37 11.97
CA LEU A 6 13.44 4.73 11.89
C LEU A 6 14.12 4.64 13.27
N GLU A 7 14.09 5.72 14.06
CA GLU A 7 14.55 5.73 15.46
C GLU A 7 13.82 4.66 16.27
N GLY A 8 12.48 4.67 16.22
CA GLY A 8 11.63 3.70 16.91
C GLY A 8 11.95 2.24 16.54
N SER A 9 12.16 1.96 15.25
CA SER A 9 12.50 0.62 14.75
C SER A 9 13.87 0.09 15.19
N LYS A 10 14.80 0.99 15.59
CA LYS A 10 16.16 0.62 16.01
C LYS A 10 16.31 0.55 17.52
N THR A 11 15.62 1.43 18.23
CA THR A 11 15.86 1.64 19.67
C THR A 11 14.68 1.22 20.55
N GLY A 12 13.50 0.98 19.97
CA GLY A 12 12.27 0.77 20.73
C GLY A 12 11.78 2.04 21.44
N SER A 13 12.27 3.22 21.06
CA SER A 13 11.84 4.49 21.62
C SER A 13 11.97 5.62 20.59
N ILE A 14 11.15 6.66 20.73
CA ILE A 14 11.25 7.86 19.91
C ILE A 14 11.42 9.04 20.85
N ARG A 15 12.58 9.70 20.80
CA ARG A 15 12.83 10.90 21.61
C ARG A 15 12.08 12.08 21.01
N SER A 16 11.18 12.66 21.78
CA SER A 16 10.49 13.90 21.42
C SER A 16 10.76 14.97 22.48
N GLN A 17 11.22 16.15 22.05
CA GLN A 17 11.41 17.31 22.92
C GLN A 17 10.32 18.38 22.71
N GLU A 18 9.43 18.21 21.73
CA GLU A 18 8.40 19.21 21.37
C GLU A 18 6.98 18.61 21.23
N LEU A 19 5.95 19.41 21.47
CA LEU A 19 4.56 19.08 21.15
C LEU A 19 4.39 19.00 19.62
N GLY A 20 3.85 17.89 19.10
CA GLY A 20 3.61 17.75 17.66
C GLY A 20 3.61 16.31 17.14
N LYS A 21 3.82 16.16 15.83
CA LYS A 21 3.77 14.87 15.11
C LYS A 21 4.70 13.82 15.72
N LYS A 22 5.93 14.20 16.11
CA LYS A 22 6.91 13.27 16.71
C LYS A 22 6.46 12.73 18.08
N THR A 23 5.80 13.55 18.88
CA THR A 23 5.22 13.12 20.17
C THR A 23 4.08 12.13 19.97
N MET A 24 3.18 12.37 19.01
CA MET A 24 2.13 11.39 18.69
C MET A 24 2.72 10.06 18.20
N GLN A 25 3.76 10.10 17.37
CA GLN A 25 4.46 8.90 16.92
C GLN A 25 5.09 8.12 18.09
N ALA A 26 5.70 8.83 19.05
CA ALA A 26 6.26 8.21 20.25
C ALA A 26 5.18 7.54 21.11
N ILE A 27 4.03 8.19 21.31
CA ILE A 27 2.90 7.63 22.05
C ILE A 27 2.35 6.37 21.34
N ILE A 28 2.16 6.43 20.02
CA ILE A 28 1.70 5.27 19.24
C ILE A 28 2.66 4.09 19.40
N LEU A 29 3.97 4.34 19.28
CA LEU A 29 4.97 3.28 19.46
C LEU A 29 4.90 2.69 20.88
N ASP A 30 4.87 3.53 21.91
CA ASP A 30 4.87 3.06 23.30
C ASP A 30 3.64 2.18 23.60
N GLU A 31 2.46 2.60 23.15
CA GLU A 31 1.24 1.78 23.28
C GLU A 31 1.35 0.47 22.50
N MET A 32 1.90 0.48 21.28
CA MET A 32 2.10 -0.74 20.50
C MET A 32 3.11 -1.70 21.15
N LEU A 33 4.20 -1.18 21.73
CA LEU A 33 5.21 -1.98 22.44
C LEU A 33 4.64 -2.67 23.67
N ARG A 34 3.73 -2.00 24.40
CA ARG A 34 3.02 -2.60 25.55
C ARG A 34 2.10 -3.75 25.14
N ILE A 35 1.59 -3.74 23.91
CA ILE A 35 0.69 -4.79 23.38
C ILE A 35 1.50 -5.95 22.78
N ASP A 36 2.40 -5.68 21.83
CA ASP A 36 3.21 -6.68 21.14
C ASP A 36 4.52 -6.06 20.65
N ALA A 37 5.55 -6.07 21.51
CA ALA A 37 6.83 -5.45 21.20
C ALA A 37 7.49 -5.98 19.92
N PRO A 38 7.62 -7.31 19.68
CA PRO A 38 8.21 -7.81 18.45
C PRO A 38 7.52 -7.30 17.17
N ARG A 39 6.18 -7.30 17.13
CA ARG A 39 5.45 -6.85 15.93
C ARG A 39 5.36 -5.33 15.81
N ALA A 40 5.39 -4.61 16.93
CA ALA A 40 5.49 -3.15 16.93
C ALA A 40 6.78 -2.70 16.23
N MET A 41 7.90 -3.36 16.50
CA MET A 41 9.19 -3.07 15.86
C MET A 41 9.16 -3.32 14.34
N VAL A 42 8.56 -4.43 13.91
CA VAL A 42 8.34 -4.72 12.48
C VAL A 42 7.47 -3.64 11.83
N THR A 43 6.43 -3.17 12.53
CA THR A 43 5.53 -2.11 12.03
C THR A 43 6.25 -0.78 11.89
N MET A 44 7.07 -0.37 12.86
CA MET A 44 7.85 0.87 12.76
C MET A 44 8.83 0.82 11.60
N LYS A 45 9.49 -0.32 11.38
CA LYS A 45 10.36 -0.51 10.22
C LYS A 45 9.58 -0.32 8.92
N ALA A 46 8.43 -0.98 8.78
CA ALA A 46 7.59 -0.85 7.59
C ALA A 46 7.07 0.58 7.38
N TRP A 47 6.69 1.30 8.44
CA TRP A 47 6.24 2.69 8.33
C TRP A 47 7.38 3.66 8.00
N SER A 48 8.61 3.35 8.42
CA SER A 48 9.79 4.06 7.95
C SER A 48 9.99 3.87 6.45
N GLU A 49 9.89 2.64 5.94
CA GLU A 49 9.96 2.36 4.50
C GLU A 49 8.86 3.10 3.73
N PHE A 50 7.61 3.07 4.21
CA PHE A 50 6.52 3.82 3.60
C PHE A 50 6.87 5.31 3.46
N LEU A 51 7.36 5.93 4.53
CA LEU A 51 7.71 7.35 4.49
C LEU A 51 8.93 7.61 3.60
N HIS A 52 9.89 6.71 3.51
CA HIS A 52 11.01 6.82 2.57
C HIS A 52 10.51 6.92 1.12
N TYR A 53 9.58 6.04 0.74
CA TYR A 53 8.99 6.05 -0.60
C TYR A 53 8.02 7.23 -0.82
N ALA A 54 7.20 7.56 0.17
CA ALA A 54 6.22 8.65 0.09
C ALA A 54 6.84 10.06 0.16
N ALA A 55 7.99 10.22 0.83
CA ALA A 55 8.64 11.52 1.00
C ALA A 55 9.46 11.98 -0.22
N GLY A 56 9.61 11.14 -1.26
CA GLY A 56 10.66 11.33 -2.25
C GLY A 56 10.26 11.45 -3.72
N ARG A 57 9.08 10.98 -4.18
CA ARG A 57 8.91 10.76 -5.64
C ARG A 57 7.52 11.08 -6.22
N GLN A 58 7.58 11.82 -7.33
CA GLN A 58 6.76 11.65 -8.54
C GLN A 58 5.30 12.17 -8.60
N HIS A 59 4.91 13.14 -7.77
CA HIS A 59 3.69 13.92 -8.08
C HIS A 59 3.81 14.82 -9.33
N ARG A 60 4.93 14.74 -10.07
CA ARG A 60 5.22 15.49 -11.30
C ARG A 60 5.52 14.60 -12.51
N GLU A 61 5.43 13.28 -12.38
CA GLU A 61 5.60 12.41 -13.53
C GLU A 61 4.26 12.24 -14.25
N HIS A 62 4.30 12.48 -15.56
CA HIS A 62 3.15 12.28 -16.44
C HIS A 62 3.28 10.90 -17.06
N PHE A 63 2.66 9.91 -16.42
CA PHE A 63 2.64 8.53 -16.92
C PHE A 63 1.88 8.47 -18.25
N LYS A 64 2.45 7.76 -19.23
CA LYS A 64 1.88 7.65 -20.58
C LYS A 64 1.00 6.43 -20.78
N SER A 65 1.15 5.42 -19.93
CA SER A 65 0.37 4.19 -19.96
C SER A 65 0.08 3.67 -18.58
N LEU A 66 -0.98 2.87 -18.45
CA LEU A 66 -1.30 2.19 -17.20
C LEU A 66 -0.18 1.22 -16.78
N GLU A 67 0.54 0.64 -17.75
CA GLU A 67 1.70 -0.23 -17.51
C GLU A 67 2.84 0.51 -16.80
N GLU A 68 3.12 1.76 -17.19
CA GLU A 68 4.12 2.61 -16.55
C GLU A 68 3.67 3.10 -15.17
N TYR A 69 2.37 3.38 -15.02
CA TYR A 69 1.76 3.90 -13.79
C TYR A 69 1.71 2.88 -12.64
N ILE A 70 1.36 1.62 -12.93
CA ILE A 70 1.10 0.60 -11.90
C ILE A 70 2.31 0.39 -10.96
N PRO A 71 3.56 0.23 -11.45
CA PRO A 71 4.72 0.06 -10.58
C PRO A 71 4.89 1.21 -9.58
N TYR A 72 4.69 2.46 -10.02
CA TYR A 72 4.68 3.62 -9.13
C TYR A 72 3.56 3.50 -8.09
N ARG A 73 2.33 3.23 -8.55
CA ARG A 73 1.13 3.25 -7.71
C ARG A 73 1.16 2.22 -6.58
N ILE A 74 1.78 1.06 -6.79
CA ILE A 74 1.96 0.02 -5.75
C ILE A 74 2.77 0.54 -4.55
N HIS A 75 3.73 1.43 -4.77
CA HIS A 75 4.50 2.04 -3.69
C HIS A 75 3.75 3.22 -3.05
N ASP A 76 3.12 4.05 -3.88
CA ASP A 76 2.40 5.26 -3.46
C ASP A 76 1.11 4.96 -2.66
N ILE A 77 0.41 3.85 -2.94
CA ILE A 77 -0.81 3.45 -2.23
C ILE A 77 -0.59 3.12 -0.73
N GLY A 78 0.67 3.09 -0.27
CA GLY A 78 0.99 2.84 1.13
C GLY A 78 1.08 1.36 1.48
N LYS A 79 1.58 0.53 0.55
CA LYS A 79 1.85 -0.90 0.75
C LYS A 79 2.50 -1.20 2.11
N TRP A 80 3.57 -0.50 2.45
CA TRP A 80 4.30 -0.74 3.70
C TRP A 80 3.57 -0.24 4.94
N PHE A 81 2.79 0.83 4.82
CA PHE A 81 1.91 1.27 5.89
C PHE A 81 0.87 0.19 6.23
N TRP A 82 0.20 -0.32 5.19
CA TRP A 82 -0.82 -1.36 5.33
C TRP A 82 -0.26 -2.70 5.81
N TYR A 83 0.91 -3.11 5.32
CA TYR A 83 1.63 -4.29 5.81
C TYR A 83 1.86 -4.23 7.33
N GLY A 84 2.38 -3.11 7.83
CA GLY A 84 2.61 -2.92 9.27
C GLY A 84 1.32 -2.98 10.07
N LEU A 85 0.27 -2.29 9.61
CA LEU A 85 -1.03 -2.28 10.28
C LEU A 85 -1.65 -3.69 10.36
N LEU A 86 -1.67 -4.41 9.24
CA LEU A 86 -2.31 -5.73 9.16
C LEU A 86 -1.55 -6.78 9.96
N THR A 87 -0.22 -6.77 9.90
CA THR A 87 0.60 -7.75 10.62
C THR A 87 0.57 -7.54 12.12
N PHE A 88 0.56 -6.29 12.59
CA PHE A 88 0.36 -5.98 14.00
C PHE A 88 -1.06 -6.36 14.46
N GLY A 89 -2.09 -5.84 13.79
CA GLY A 89 -3.48 -6.00 14.22
C GLY A 89 -3.97 -7.46 14.23
N MET A 90 -3.37 -8.33 13.43
CA MET A 90 -3.73 -9.75 13.35
C MET A 90 -2.73 -10.70 14.02
N ALA A 91 -1.75 -10.14 14.75
CA ALA A 91 -0.65 -10.87 15.36
C ALA A 91 0.05 -11.83 14.36
N ILE A 92 0.33 -11.35 13.16
CA ILE A 92 1.02 -12.11 12.11
C ILE A 92 2.52 -11.85 12.22
N SER A 93 3.33 -12.90 12.13
CA SER A 93 4.79 -12.81 12.00
C SER A 93 5.21 -13.51 10.73
N ILE A 94 5.98 -12.81 9.90
CA ILE A 94 6.53 -13.33 8.65
C ILE A 94 8.06 -13.21 8.76
N PRO A 95 8.82 -14.30 8.56
CA PRO A 95 10.27 -14.22 8.43
C PRO A 95 10.68 -13.24 7.33
N GLN A 96 11.64 -12.35 7.61
CA GLN A 96 12.09 -11.35 6.63
C GLN A 96 12.55 -12.00 5.32
N THR A 97 13.26 -13.14 5.39
CA THR A 97 13.71 -13.91 4.23
C THR A 97 12.56 -14.39 3.35
N GLU A 98 11.41 -14.74 3.96
CA GLU A 98 10.21 -15.14 3.23
C GLU A 98 9.53 -13.92 2.60
N LEU A 99 9.45 -12.81 3.33
CA LEU A 99 8.88 -11.56 2.82
C LEU A 99 9.64 -11.07 1.59
N ASP A 100 10.97 -11.07 1.62
CA ASP A 100 11.82 -10.59 0.54
C ASP A 100 11.66 -11.44 -0.74
N VAL A 101 11.41 -12.74 -0.59
CA VAL A 101 11.26 -13.68 -1.71
C VAL A 101 9.84 -13.64 -2.31
N TRP A 102 8.82 -13.59 -1.45
CA TRP A 102 7.45 -13.91 -1.88
C TRP A 102 6.53 -12.70 -1.98
N ASN A 103 6.82 -11.58 -1.30
CA ASN A 103 5.91 -10.44 -1.26
C ASN A 103 5.59 -9.90 -2.65
N ASP A 104 6.60 -9.62 -3.47
CA ASP A 104 6.39 -9.07 -4.81
C ASP A 104 5.84 -10.11 -5.79
N ARG A 105 6.05 -11.40 -5.53
CA ARG A 105 5.52 -12.47 -6.39
C ARG A 105 4.05 -12.77 -6.10
N LEU A 106 3.66 -12.87 -4.83
CA LEU A 106 2.34 -13.35 -4.42
C LEU A 106 1.37 -12.20 -4.10
N MET A 107 1.86 -11.07 -3.58
CA MET A 107 1.00 -9.97 -3.13
C MET A 107 0.79 -8.89 -4.20
N HIS A 108 1.60 -8.90 -5.26
CA HIS A 108 1.55 -7.88 -6.32
C HIS A 108 0.15 -7.68 -6.93
N PRO A 109 -0.62 -8.73 -7.28
CA PRO A 109 -1.99 -8.54 -7.74
C PRO A 109 -2.89 -7.83 -6.73
N ALA A 110 -2.76 -8.11 -5.42
CA ALA A 110 -3.57 -7.45 -4.40
C ALA A 110 -3.23 -5.96 -4.27
N TRP A 111 -1.94 -5.60 -4.35
CA TRP A 111 -1.52 -4.20 -4.30
C TRP A 111 -1.99 -3.39 -5.50
N ILE A 112 -1.98 -4.00 -6.69
CA ILE A 112 -2.59 -3.38 -7.88
C ILE A 112 -4.07 -3.13 -7.62
N VAL A 113 -4.81 -4.13 -7.13
CA VAL A 113 -6.24 -3.97 -6.86
C VAL A 113 -6.49 -2.82 -5.89
N LEU A 114 -5.73 -2.71 -4.79
CA LEU A 114 -5.90 -1.59 -3.85
C LEU A 114 -5.62 -0.23 -4.50
N GLY A 115 -4.56 -0.12 -5.29
CA GLY A 115 -4.23 1.10 -6.02
C GLY A 115 -5.36 1.52 -6.96
N LEU A 116 -5.77 0.61 -7.86
CA LEU A 116 -6.79 0.92 -8.87
C LEU A 116 -8.18 1.11 -8.26
N GLN A 117 -8.53 0.39 -7.20
CA GLN A 117 -9.78 0.63 -6.47
C GLN A 117 -9.78 2.02 -5.83
N ASN A 118 -8.67 2.41 -5.20
CA ASN A 118 -8.54 3.75 -4.65
C ASN A 118 -8.73 4.78 -5.74
N ASP A 119 -8.04 4.65 -6.87
CA ASP A 119 -8.15 5.56 -8.01
C ASP A 119 -9.59 5.70 -8.50
N ILE A 120 -10.34 4.61 -8.63
CA ILE A 120 -11.75 4.62 -9.07
C ILE A 120 -12.62 5.43 -8.09
N TYR A 121 -12.44 5.24 -6.78
CA TYR A 121 -13.29 5.87 -5.77
C TYR A 121 -12.84 7.28 -5.38
N SER A 122 -11.54 7.56 -5.43
CA SER A 122 -10.95 8.87 -5.12
C SER A 122 -10.99 9.82 -6.32
N TRP A 123 -11.20 9.29 -7.54
CA TRP A 123 -11.16 10.06 -8.78
C TRP A 123 -11.93 11.39 -8.74
N PRO A 124 -13.22 11.46 -8.33
CA PRO A 124 -13.93 12.73 -8.31
C PRO A 124 -13.23 13.77 -7.43
N LYS A 125 -12.75 13.36 -6.26
CA LYS A 125 -12.02 14.21 -5.32
C LYS A 125 -10.69 14.68 -5.94
N GLU A 126 -9.88 13.76 -6.45
CA GLU A 126 -8.54 14.09 -6.96
C GLU A 126 -8.58 14.95 -8.22
N ARG A 127 -9.54 14.69 -9.12
CA ARG A 127 -9.80 15.52 -10.30
C ARG A 127 -10.19 16.94 -9.91
N ASP A 128 -11.10 17.09 -8.93
CA ASP A 128 -11.58 18.40 -8.51
C ASP A 128 -10.50 19.17 -7.74
N ASP A 129 -9.71 18.47 -6.91
CA ASP A 129 -8.53 19.05 -6.25
C ASP A 129 -7.50 19.55 -7.28
N ALA A 130 -7.21 18.77 -8.34
CA ALA A 130 -6.29 19.19 -9.39
C ALA A 130 -6.79 20.44 -10.13
N LYS A 131 -8.09 20.53 -10.44
CA LYS A 131 -8.70 21.72 -11.05
C LYS A 131 -8.53 22.96 -10.17
N VAL A 132 -8.76 22.84 -8.86
CA VAL A 132 -8.61 23.94 -7.90
C VAL A 132 -7.16 24.46 -7.86
N HIS A 133 -6.19 23.56 -7.98
CA HIS A 133 -4.76 23.91 -7.93
C HIS A 133 -4.16 24.23 -9.31
N GLY A 134 -4.98 24.28 -10.37
CA GLY A 134 -4.52 24.55 -11.74
C GLY A 134 -3.62 23.45 -12.32
N GLY A 135 -3.72 22.23 -11.82
CA GLY A 135 -2.99 21.07 -12.34
C GLY A 135 -3.51 20.66 -13.71
N ASP A 136 -2.60 20.43 -14.66
CA ASP A 136 -2.86 19.91 -16.00
C ASP A 136 -2.80 18.37 -16.07
N TYR A 137 -2.53 17.73 -14.94
CA TYR A 137 -2.36 16.29 -14.80
C TYR A 137 -2.89 15.81 -13.43
N VAL A 138 -3.47 14.61 -13.41
CA VAL A 138 -3.92 13.93 -12.19
C VAL A 138 -3.21 12.60 -12.09
N VAL A 139 -2.49 12.36 -11.00
CA VAL A 139 -1.75 11.11 -10.75
C VAL A 139 -2.72 9.99 -10.34
N ASN A 140 -3.54 9.55 -11.29
CA ASN A 140 -4.64 8.61 -11.08
C ASN A 140 -4.83 7.75 -12.34
N GLY A 141 -5.05 6.44 -12.17
CA GLY A 141 -5.24 5.50 -13.28
C GLY A 141 -6.36 5.88 -14.26
N VAL A 142 -7.41 6.59 -13.81
CA VAL A 142 -8.49 7.09 -14.69
C VAL A 142 -7.94 8.12 -15.67
N TRP A 143 -7.18 9.11 -15.18
CA TRP A 143 -6.55 10.13 -16.02
C TRP A 143 -5.55 9.49 -16.99
N VAL A 144 -4.71 8.58 -16.49
CA VAL A 144 -3.73 7.87 -17.32
C VAL A 144 -4.42 7.14 -18.49
N LEU A 145 -5.52 6.43 -18.24
CA LEU A 145 -6.27 5.73 -19.28
C LEU A 145 -6.92 6.68 -20.30
N MET A 146 -7.47 7.80 -19.84
CA MET A 146 -8.02 8.83 -20.73
C MET A 146 -6.95 9.35 -21.69
N CYS A 147 -5.73 9.61 -21.19
CA CYS A 147 -4.61 10.06 -22.01
C CYS A 147 -4.05 8.96 -22.92
N GLU A 148 -3.86 7.76 -22.39
CA GLU A 148 -3.28 6.62 -23.11
C GLU A 148 -4.16 6.20 -24.30
N GLN A 149 -5.49 6.17 -24.10
CA GLN A 149 -6.44 5.60 -25.07
C GLN A 149 -7.28 6.65 -25.80
N GLY A 150 -7.24 7.92 -25.38
CA GLY A 150 -8.06 8.98 -25.96
C GLY A 150 -9.56 8.81 -25.71
N ILE A 151 -9.93 8.19 -24.58
CA ILE A 151 -11.31 7.83 -24.22
C ILE A 151 -11.91 8.80 -23.20
N SER A 152 -13.24 8.76 -23.06
CA SER A 152 -13.95 9.56 -22.06
C SER A 152 -13.71 9.09 -20.63
N GLU A 153 -14.02 9.95 -19.65
CA GLU A 153 -13.94 9.62 -18.22
C GLU A 153 -14.74 8.36 -17.86
N ASN A 154 -15.95 8.21 -18.40
CA ASN A 154 -16.79 7.05 -18.15
C ASN A 154 -16.19 5.77 -18.73
N GLU A 155 -15.65 5.83 -19.94
CA GLU A 155 -14.97 4.70 -20.57
C GLU A 155 -13.69 4.31 -19.82
N ALA A 156 -12.92 5.29 -19.35
CA ALA A 156 -11.74 5.05 -18.53
C ALA A 156 -12.08 4.38 -17.19
N LEU A 157 -13.15 4.83 -16.52
CA LEU A 157 -13.65 4.18 -15.30
C LEU A 157 -14.08 2.73 -15.54
N GLU A 158 -14.79 2.44 -16.63
CA GLU A 158 -15.18 1.06 -16.97
C GLU A 158 -13.96 0.20 -17.33
N SER A 159 -13.01 0.73 -18.10
CA SER A 159 -11.76 0.06 -18.42
C SER A 159 -10.95 -0.25 -17.16
N LEU A 160 -10.83 0.70 -16.23
CA LEU A 160 -10.11 0.52 -14.97
C LEU A 160 -10.78 -0.50 -14.05
N ARG A 161 -12.13 -0.51 -14.00
CA ARG A 161 -12.91 -1.54 -13.29
C ARG A 161 -12.69 -2.92 -13.90
N ALA A 162 -12.69 -3.03 -15.23
CA ALA A 162 -12.43 -4.29 -15.91
C ALA A 162 -11.01 -4.80 -15.64
N GLU A 163 -10.01 -3.92 -15.68
CA GLU A 163 -8.63 -4.28 -15.36
C GLU A 163 -8.48 -4.70 -13.89
N THR A 164 -9.08 -3.97 -12.96
CA THR A 164 -9.12 -4.31 -11.53
C THR A 164 -9.68 -5.71 -11.31
N LYS A 165 -10.78 -6.09 -11.98
CA LYS A 165 -11.38 -7.43 -11.89
C LYS A 165 -10.42 -8.54 -12.33
N LYS A 166 -9.58 -8.31 -13.34
CA LYS A 166 -8.55 -9.29 -13.76
C LYS A 166 -7.54 -9.55 -12.63
N TYR A 167 -7.09 -8.50 -11.94
CA TYR A 167 -6.16 -8.65 -10.82
C TYR A 167 -6.80 -9.25 -9.56
N VAL A 168 -8.08 -8.96 -9.30
CA VAL A 168 -8.84 -9.67 -8.25
C VAL A 168 -8.86 -11.17 -8.54
N ALA A 169 -9.20 -11.59 -9.76
CA ALA A 169 -9.22 -13.00 -10.14
C ALA A 169 -7.84 -13.66 -9.99
N LYS A 170 -6.78 -12.99 -10.45
CA LYS A 170 -5.38 -13.45 -10.28
C LYS A 170 -5.00 -13.63 -8.81
N TYR A 171 -5.41 -12.70 -7.94
CA TYR A 171 -5.11 -12.80 -6.52
C TYR A 171 -5.89 -13.91 -5.83
N VAL A 172 -7.18 -14.04 -6.13
CA VAL A 172 -8.03 -15.15 -5.63
C VAL A 172 -7.39 -16.50 -5.99
N GLN A 173 -6.96 -16.66 -7.24
CA GLN A 173 -6.26 -17.86 -7.69
C GLN A 173 -4.95 -18.06 -6.91
N THR A 174 -4.15 -17.02 -6.76
CA THR A 174 -2.88 -17.06 -6.00
C THR A 174 -3.10 -17.52 -4.55
N VAL A 175 -4.15 -17.04 -3.88
CA VAL A 175 -4.50 -17.50 -2.52
C VAL A 175 -4.90 -18.97 -2.52
N ASN A 176 -5.73 -19.40 -3.47
CA ASN A 176 -6.15 -20.80 -3.57
C ASN A 176 -4.97 -21.76 -3.83
N ASP A 177 -4.02 -21.36 -4.67
CA ASP A 177 -2.86 -22.19 -5.04
C ASP A 177 -1.86 -22.35 -3.88
N TYR A 178 -1.76 -21.35 -2.99
CA TYR A 178 -0.72 -21.31 -1.94
C TYR A 178 -1.24 -21.47 -0.49
N ARG A 179 -2.55 -21.49 -0.26
CA ARG A 179 -3.14 -21.59 1.10
C ARG A 179 -2.77 -22.84 1.90
N TYR A 180 -2.28 -23.90 1.24
CA TYR A 180 -1.79 -25.12 1.88
C TYR A 180 -0.32 -25.41 1.54
N ASN A 181 0.40 -24.45 0.95
CA ASN A 181 1.79 -24.64 0.57
C ASN A 181 2.69 -24.64 1.83
N GLU A 182 3.29 -25.79 2.15
CA GLU A 182 4.16 -25.97 3.31
C GLU A 182 5.50 -25.21 3.22
N GLY A 183 5.88 -24.76 2.02
CA GLY A 183 7.03 -23.88 1.80
C GLY A 183 6.81 -22.43 2.23
N LEU A 184 5.57 -22.05 2.56
CA LEU A 184 5.25 -20.76 3.18
C LEU A 184 5.07 -20.92 4.69
N SER A 185 5.36 -19.88 5.47
CA SER A 185 5.01 -19.85 6.89
C SER A 185 3.49 -19.71 7.05
N ALA A 186 2.98 -20.17 8.20
CA ALA A 186 1.59 -19.94 8.56
C ALA A 186 1.25 -18.43 8.60
N GLY A 187 2.22 -17.59 8.96
CA GLY A 187 2.07 -16.14 8.98
C GLY A 187 1.86 -15.57 7.57
N PHE A 188 2.66 -15.99 6.59
CA PHE A 188 2.52 -15.51 5.22
C PHE A 188 1.19 -15.96 4.60
N ARG A 189 0.79 -17.23 4.82
CA ARG A 189 -0.52 -17.72 4.36
C ARG A 189 -1.68 -16.93 4.98
N LYS A 190 -1.62 -16.65 6.29
CA LYS A 190 -2.63 -15.83 6.98
C LYS A 190 -2.65 -14.39 6.45
N TYR A 191 -1.49 -13.83 6.11
CA TYR A 191 -1.39 -12.50 5.51
C TYR A 191 -2.02 -12.44 4.11
N MET A 192 -1.79 -13.45 3.29
CA MET A 192 -2.44 -13.58 1.97
C MET A 192 -3.96 -13.66 2.11
N GLU A 193 -4.45 -14.50 3.03
CA GLU A 193 -5.89 -14.60 3.31
C GLU A 193 -6.47 -13.30 3.85
N ALA A 194 -5.75 -12.59 4.73
CA ALA A 194 -6.19 -11.30 5.28
C ALA A 194 -6.39 -10.24 4.19
N MET A 195 -5.49 -10.19 3.21
CA MET A 195 -5.56 -9.24 2.10
C MET A 195 -6.77 -9.47 1.18
N MET A 196 -7.31 -10.68 1.11
CA MET A 196 -8.58 -10.94 0.41
C MET A 196 -9.75 -10.15 1.00
N TYR A 197 -9.74 -9.90 2.31
CA TYR A 197 -10.76 -9.07 2.97
C TYR A 197 -10.54 -7.57 2.71
N THR A 198 -9.31 -7.14 2.47
CA THR A 198 -9.01 -5.75 2.12
C THR A 198 -9.48 -5.43 0.70
N ILE A 199 -9.23 -6.31 -0.26
CA ILE A 199 -9.51 -6.05 -1.68
C ILE A 199 -10.95 -6.41 -2.11
N ARG A 200 -11.77 -6.91 -1.19
CA ARG A 200 -13.11 -7.43 -1.50
C ARG A 200 -13.97 -6.31 -2.08
N THR A 201 -14.27 -6.41 -3.37
CA THR A 201 -15.28 -5.58 -4.03
C THR A 201 -16.67 -6.01 -3.58
N ARG A 202 -17.55 -5.04 -3.30
CA ARG A 202 -19.00 -5.25 -3.23
C ARG A 202 -19.59 -5.21 -4.63
#